data_AF-A0A1R4EC48-F1
#
_entry.id   AF-A0A1R4EC48-F1
#
_cell.length_a   1.000
_cell.length_b   1.000
_cell.length_c   1.000
_cell.angle_alpha   90.00
_cell.angle_beta   90.00
_cell.angle_gamma   90.00
#
_symmetry.space_group_name_H-M   'P 1'
#
loop_
_entity.id
_entity.type
_entity.pdbx_description
1 polymer ?
#
loop_
_entity_poly.entity_id
_entity_poly.type
_entity_poly.pdbx_seq_one_letter_code
_entity_poly.pdbx_strand_id
1 'polypeptide(L)'
;MRMKAYELGVVTSYSRPRVSNDNPFAESLFKTCKYRPNWPTEGFSSLDSARQWVLRFTHWYNMEHKHSQLRFVTPNKRHMGEDKVILAKRKQTIDSAKALNPARWGGREVRVCTPVPPTTLNPVKEPKSIDKMRVA
;
A
#
# COMPACT_ATOMS: atom_id res chain seq x y z
N MET A 1 -4.17 -25.48 -7.73
CA MET A 1 -4.14 -23.99 -7.72
C MET A 1 -3.56 -23.38 -8.99
N ARG A 2 -2.42 -23.84 -9.53
CA ARG A 2 -1.80 -23.22 -10.73
C ARG A 2 -2.71 -23.21 -11.97
N MET A 3 -3.41 -24.31 -12.24
CA MET A 3 -4.38 -24.39 -13.34
C MET A 3 -5.49 -23.34 -13.19
N LYS A 4 -6.01 -23.16 -11.96
CA LYS A 4 -7.05 -22.17 -11.71
C LYS A 4 -6.58 -20.73 -11.93
N ALA A 5 -5.34 -20.42 -11.55
CA ALA A 5 -4.74 -19.11 -11.82
C ALA A 5 -4.64 -18.86 -13.33
N TYR A 6 -4.21 -19.86 -14.11
CA TYR A 6 -4.14 -19.78 -15.57
C TYR A 6 -5.51 -19.57 -16.21
N GLU A 7 -6.53 -20.34 -15.78
CA GLU A 7 -7.93 -20.16 -16.23
C GLU A 7 -8.45 -18.74 -15.98
N LEU A 8 -8.05 -18.12 -14.88
CA LEU A 8 -8.44 -16.75 -14.51
C LEU A 8 -7.54 -15.67 -15.14
N GLY A 9 -6.58 -16.04 -16.01
CA GLY A 9 -5.65 -15.11 -16.63
C GLY A 9 -4.61 -14.51 -15.65
N VAL A 10 -4.42 -15.12 -14.49
CA VAL A 10 -3.46 -14.65 -13.47
C VAL A 10 -2.08 -15.22 -13.75
N VAL A 11 -1.13 -14.34 -14.07
CA VAL A 11 0.27 -14.70 -14.28
C VAL A 11 0.95 -14.95 -12.93
N THR A 12 1.58 -16.12 -12.78
CA THR A 12 2.31 -16.48 -11.56
C THR A 12 3.75 -15.95 -11.60
N SER A 13 4.15 -15.23 -10.55
CA SER A 13 5.54 -14.86 -10.29
C SER A 13 6.02 -15.59 -9.02
N TYR A 14 7.25 -16.10 -9.05
CA TYR A 14 7.84 -16.84 -7.94
C TYR A 14 8.98 -16.04 -7.30
N SER A 15 9.07 -16.14 -5.98
CA SER A 15 10.24 -15.65 -5.24
C SER A 15 11.47 -16.49 -5.55
N ARG A 16 12.65 -15.89 -5.43
CA ARG A 16 13.93 -16.56 -5.59
C ARG A 16 14.07 -17.72 -4.58
N PRO A 17 14.61 -18.87 -5.01
CA PRO A 17 14.84 -19.99 -4.10
C PRO A 17 15.65 -19.56 -2.88
N ARG A 18 15.18 -19.94 -1.68
CA ARG A 18 15.84 -19.68 -0.39
C ARG A 18 16.01 -18.20 -0.01
N VAL A 19 15.17 -17.31 -0.56
CA VAL A 19 15.14 -15.89 -0.17
C VAL A 19 13.80 -15.60 0.51
N SER A 20 13.75 -15.66 1.84
CA SER A 20 12.50 -15.50 2.60
C SER A 20 11.90 -14.10 2.49
N ASN A 21 12.76 -13.09 2.30
CA ASN A 21 12.41 -11.67 2.23
C ASN A 21 12.25 -11.13 0.81
N ASP A 22 12.08 -12.01 -0.17
CA ASP A 22 11.93 -11.62 -1.58
C ASP A 22 10.59 -10.90 -1.85
N ASN A 23 9.64 -10.96 -0.91
CA ASN A 23 8.39 -10.20 -0.94
C ASN A 23 8.28 -9.28 0.30
N PRO A 24 8.96 -8.12 0.29
CA PRO A 24 8.95 -7.20 1.43
C PRO A 24 7.55 -6.64 1.76
N PHE A 25 6.63 -6.61 0.78
CA PHE A 25 5.26 -6.15 1.01
C PHE A 25 4.46 -7.11 1.88
N ALA A 26 4.54 -8.41 1.59
CA ALA A 26 3.88 -9.42 2.41
C ALA A 26 4.45 -9.45 3.83
N GLU A 27 5.78 -9.37 3.98
CA GLU A 27 6.43 -9.33 5.29
C GLU A 27 6.01 -8.11 6.11
N SER A 28 5.94 -6.93 5.47
CA SER A 28 5.48 -5.70 6.12
C SER A 28 4.05 -5.83 6.63
N LEU A 29 3.15 -6.44 5.85
CA LEU A 29 1.77 -6.69 6.27
C LEU A 29 1.71 -7.63 7.50
N PHE A 30 2.47 -8.73 7.50
CA PHE A 30 2.50 -9.64 8.64
C PHE A 30 3.08 -8.98 9.89
N LYS A 31 4.08 -8.12 9.73
CA LYS A 31 4.59 -7.29 10.83
C LYS A 31 3.49 -6.37 11.38
N THR A 32 2.78 -5.63 10.53
CA THR A 32 1.67 -4.78 10.98
C THR A 32 0.58 -5.58 11.71
N CYS A 33 0.27 -6.79 11.22
CA CYS A 33 -0.71 -7.68 11.85
C CYS A 33 -0.29 -8.09 13.28
N LYS A 34 0.98 -8.47 13.47
CA LYS A 34 1.50 -8.98 14.75
C LYS A 34 1.82 -7.89 15.77
N TYR A 35 2.22 -6.70 15.32
CA TYR A 35 2.69 -5.62 16.20
C TYR A 35 1.60 -4.62 16.59
N ARG A 36 0.35 -4.83 16.16
CA ARG A 36 -0.76 -3.97 16.60
C ARG A 36 -1.12 -4.26 18.06
N PRO A 37 -1.66 -3.28 18.79
CA PRO A 37 -1.97 -3.45 20.22
C PRO A 37 -2.91 -4.62 20.54
N ASN A 38 -3.85 -4.93 19.64
CA ASN A 38 -4.87 -5.97 19.88
C ASN A 38 -4.46 -7.34 19.30
N TRP A 39 -3.17 -7.60 19.08
CA TRP A 39 -2.68 -8.93 18.73
C TRP A 39 -2.87 -9.90 19.91
N PRO A 40 -3.44 -11.10 19.71
CA PRO A 40 -3.66 -12.04 20.79
C PRO A 40 -2.35 -12.82 21.06
N THR A 41 -1.57 -12.34 22.02
CA THR A 41 -0.27 -12.94 22.41
C THR A 41 -0.42 -14.37 22.92
N GLU A 42 -1.51 -14.66 23.64
CA GLU A 42 -1.83 -15.99 24.18
C GLU A 42 -2.38 -16.96 23.11
N GLY A 43 -2.50 -16.51 21.86
CA GLY A 43 -3.06 -17.28 20.76
C GLY A 43 -4.59 -17.27 20.71
N PHE A 44 -5.16 -18.25 20.00
CA PHE A 44 -6.60 -18.35 19.75
C PHE A 44 -7.17 -19.60 20.39
N SER A 45 -8.33 -19.46 21.04
CA SER A 45 -9.04 -20.56 21.69
C SER A 45 -9.68 -21.54 20.69
N SER A 46 -9.91 -21.12 19.45
CA SER A 46 -10.52 -21.94 18.41
C SER A 46 -10.18 -21.40 17.01
N LEU A 47 -10.43 -22.22 15.99
CA LEU A 47 -10.27 -21.79 14.60
C LEU A 47 -11.22 -20.63 14.26
N ASP A 48 -12.43 -20.61 14.82
CA ASP A 48 -13.40 -19.56 14.55
C ASP A 48 -13.02 -18.24 15.22
N SER A 49 -12.44 -18.28 16.42
CA SER A 49 -11.92 -17.06 17.06
C SER A 49 -10.74 -16.48 16.28
N ALA A 50 -9.87 -17.33 15.72
CA ALA A 50 -8.82 -16.91 14.79
C ALA A 50 -9.37 -16.25 13.53
N ARG A 51 -10.34 -16.89 12.86
CA ARG A 51 -10.99 -16.35 11.63
C ARG A 51 -11.63 -14.99 11.89
N GLN A 52 -12.42 -14.88 12.95
CA GLN A 52 -13.08 -13.62 13.30
C GLN A 52 -12.07 -12.51 13.60
N TRP A 53 -11.00 -12.83 14.31
CA TRP A 53 -9.96 -11.84 14.61
C TRP A 53 -9.26 -11.37 13.32
N VAL A 54 -8.89 -12.30 12.43
CA VAL A 54 -8.25 -11.95 11.14
C VAL A 54 -9.20 -11.11 10.28
N LEU A 55 -10.49 -11.44 10.21
CA LEU A 55 -11.48 -10.64 9.48
C LEU A 55 -11.57 -9.21 10.02
N ARG A 56 -11.63 -9.04 11.35
CA ARG A 56 -11.62 -7.71 11.98
C ARG A 56 -10.34 -6.95 11.66
N PHE A 57 -9.19 -7.63 11.70
CA PHE A 57 -7.91 -7.03 11.32
C PHE A 57 -7.93 -6.56 9.86
N THR A 58 -8.36 -7.40 8.91
CA THR A 58 -8.42 -7.08 7.49
C THR A 58 -9.36 -5.91 7.21
N HIS A 59 -10.53 -5.88 7.86
CA HIS A 59 -11.47 -4.76 7.75
C HIS A 59 -10.82 -3.47 8.24
N TRP A 60 -10.28 -3.47 9.46
CA TRP A 60 -9.62 -2.31 10.03
C TRP A 60 -8.46 -1.82 9.15
N TYR A 61 -7.58 -2.73 8.71
CA TYR A 61 -6.41 -2.40 7.90
C TYR A 61 -6.79 -1.70 6.58
N ASN A 62 -7.84 -2.19 5.91
CA ASN A 62 -8.26 -1.70 4.59
C ASN A 62 -9.20 -0.50 4.64
N MET A 63 -10.11 -0.45 5.63
CA MET A 63 -11.23 0.49 5.65
C MET A 63 -11.01 1.66 6.61
N GLU A 64 -10.25 1.47 7.68
CA GLU A 64 -10.15 2.44 8.79
C GLU A 64 -8.73 3.00 8.96
N HIS A 65 -7.73 2.12 8.93
CA HIS A 65 -6.34 2.48 9.17
C HIS A 65 -5.76 3.31 8.03
N LYS A 66 -5.29 4.52 8.36
CA LYS A 66 -4.66 5.44 7.40
C LYS A 66 -3.15 5.23 7.42
N HIS A 67 -2.59 4.85 6.28
CA HIS A 67 -1.17 4.53 6.18
C HIS A 67 -0.35 5.77 5.83
N SER A 68 0.74 6.01 6.56
CA SER A 68 1.63 7.15 6.32
C SER A 68 2.25 7.11 4.92
N GLN A 69 2.63 5.92 4.44
CA GLN A 69 3.14 5.69 3.09
C GLN A 69 2.07 5.92 2.00
N LEU A 70 0.78 5.87 2.34
CA LEU A 70 -0.34 6.26 1.48
C LEU A 70 -0.80 7.70 1.76
N ARG A 71 0.06 8.52 2.36
CA ARG A 71 -0.23 9.92 2.69
C ARG A 71 -1.47 10.04 3.57
N PHE A 72 -1.63 9.12 4.52
CA PHE A 72 -2.78 9.03 5.41
C PHE A 72 -4.13 8.91 4.67
N VAL A 73 -4.17 8.02 3.68
CA VAL A 73 -5.39 7.48 3.07
C VAL A 73 -5.48 6.00 3.41
N THR A 74 -6.69 5.45 3.43
CA THR A 74 -6.90 4.01 3.68
C THR A 74 -6.59 3.19 2.42
N PRO A 75 -6.16 1.93 2.54
CA PRO A 75 -5.86 1.09 1.38
C PRO A 75 -7.05 0.95 0.44
N ASN A 76 -8.28 0.83 0.97
CA ASN A 76 -9.48 0.74 0.15
C ASN A 76 -9.71 2.01 -0.68
N LYS A 77 -9.57 3.20 -0.08
CA LYS A 77 -9.74 4.48 -0.81
C LYS A 77 -8.70 4.66 -1.90
N ARG A 78 -7.47 4.22 -1.63
CA ARG A 78 -6.39 4.16 -2.63
C ARG A 78 -6.73 3.17 -3.75
N HIS A 79 -7.24 1.99 -3.41
CA HIS A 79 -7.65 0.97 -4.37
C HIS A 79 -8.78 1.46 -5.30
N MET A 80 -9.76 2.17 -4.75
CA MET A 80 -10.86 2.79 -5.49
C MET A 80 -10.45 4.06 -6.27
N GLY A 81 -9.20 4.53 -6.13
CA GLY A 81 -8.71 5.76 -6.78
C GLY A 81 -9.24 7.07 -6.18
N GLU A 82 -9.93 7.02 -5.04
CA GLU A 82 -10.48 8.18 -4.32
C GLU A 82 -9.39 9.04 -3.67
N ASP A 83 -8.19 8.48 -3.50
CA ASP A 83 -7.04 9.16 -2.90
C ASP A 83 -6.70 10.47 -3.63
N LYS A 84 -6.87 10.53 -4.96
CA LYS A 84 -6.67 11.73 -5.77
C LYS A 84 -7.50 12.92 -5.26
N VAL A 85 -8.81 12.71 -5.10
CA VAL A 85 -9.74 13.76 -4.67
C VAL A 85 -9.50 14.13 -3.22
N ILE A 86 -9.28 13.14 -2.35
CA ILE A 86 -9.01 13.34 -0.93
C ILE A 86 -7.75 14.19 -0.72
N LEU A 87 -6.69 13.86 -1.45
CA LEU A 87 -5.39 14.53 -1.32
C LEU A 87 -5.42 15.94 -1.92
N ALA A 88 -6.12 16.15 -3.04
CA ALA A 88 -6.33 17.49 -3.61
C ALA A 88 -7.08 18.41 -2.62
N LYS A 89 -8.19 17.94 -2.04
CA LYS A 89 -8.94 18.69 -1.02
C LYS A 89 -8.07 19.01 0.20
N ARG A 90 -7.28 18.03 0.66
CA ARG A 90 -6.37 18.23 1.80
C ARG A 90 -5.31 19.30 1.51
N LYS A 91 -4.74 19.33 0.30
CA LYS A 91 -3.76 20.35 -0.09
C LYS A 91 -4.36 21.75 0.04
N GLN A 92 -5.55 21.96 -0.53
CA GLN A 92 -6.27 23.23 -0.43
C GLN A 92 -6.51 23.64 1.01
N THR A 93 -6.98 22.73 1.87
CA THR A 93 -7.22 23.02 3.30
C THR A 93 -5.94 23.45 4.02
N ILE A 94 -4.82 22.74 3.79
CA ILE A 94 -3.54 23.07 4.45
C ILE A 94 -2.98 24.39 3.92
N ASP A 95 -3.11 24.67 2.61
CA ASP A 95 -2.69 25.93 2.02
C ASP A 95 -3.47 27.11 2.59
N SER A 96 -4.80 27.02 2.68
CA SER A 96 -5.63 28.05 3.30
C SER A 96 -5.25 28.26 4.76
N ALA A 97 -4.99 27.17 5.51
CA ALA A 97 -4.56 27.28 6.90
C ALA A 97 -3.19 27.95 7.05
N LYS A 98 -2.24 27.66 6.16
CA LYS A 98 -0.93 28.32 6.10
C LYS A 98 -1.06 29.80 5.74
N ALA A 99 -1.90 30.15 4.78
CA ALA A 99 -2.15 31.54 4.38
C ALA A 99 -2.76 32.36 5.53
N LEU A 100 -3.67 31.78 6.31
CA LEU A 100 -4.29 32.44 7.47
C LEU A 100 -3.32 32.64 8.64
N ASN A 101 -2.35 31.74 8.84
CA ASN A 101 -1.45 31.75 10.00
C ASN A 101 -0.01 31.38 9.61
N PRO A 102 0.68 32.20 8.80
CA PRO A 102 1.98 31.84 8.24
C PRO A 102 3.06 31.62 9.32
N ALA A 103 2.98 32.36 10.43
CA ALA A 103 3.91 32.21 11.56
C ALA A 103 3.95 30.79 12.16
N ARG A 104 2.86 30.00 12.08
CA ARG A 104 2.84 28.60 12.53
C ARG A 104 3.63 27.64 11.64
N TRP A 105 3.82 28.00 10.37
CA TRP A 105 4.58 27.21 9.40
C TRP A 105 6.04 27.66 9.27
N GLY A 106 6.34 28.92 9.63
CA GLY A 106 7.65 29.51 9.35
C GLY A 106 7.97 29.44 7.86
N GLY A 107 9.22 29.09 7.51
CA GLY A 107 9.64 28.87 6.13
C GLY A 107 9.31 27.49 5.54
N ARG A 108 8.56 26.63 6.25
CA ARG A 108 8.33 25.25 5.81
C ARG A 108 7.25 25.18 4.73
N GLU A 109 7.49 24.35 3.72
CA GLU A 109 6.46 23.97 2.76
C GLU A 109 5.34 23.15 3.40
N VAL A 110 4.16 23.20 2.78
CA VAL A 110 3.05 22.36 3.21
C VAL A 110 3.36 20.90 2.91
N ARG A 111 2.71 20.00 3.67
CA ARG A 111 2.88 18.57 3.48
C ARG A 111 2.55 18.14 2.06
N VAL A 112 3.37 17.27 1.48
CA VAL A 112 3.13 16.72 0.15
C VAL A 112 1.80 15.95 0.13
N CYS A 113 0.87 16.41 -0.71
CA CYS A 113 -0.48 15.87 -0.87
C CYS A 113 -0.75 15.41 -2.31
N THR A 114 0.26 14.87 -2.97
CA THR A 114 0.11 14.17 -4.25
C THR A 114 -0.16 12.67 -4.05
N PRO A 115 -0.92 12.01 -4.94
CA PRO A 115 -1.07 10.56 -4.96
C PRO A 115 0.27 9.85 -5.05
N VAL A 116 0.39 8.72 -4.37
CA VAL A 116 1.59 7.87 -4.47
C VAL A 116 1.59 7.20 -5.86
N PRO A 117 2.73 6.95 -6.52
CA PRO A 117 2.75 6.13 -7.73
C PRO A 117 2.50 4.65 -7.39
N PRO A 118 2.15 3.80 -8.37
CA PRO A 118 2.16 2.36 -8.17
C PRO A 118 3.60 1.86 -7.91
N THR A 119 3.72 0.82 -7.08
CA THR A 119 4.99 0.16 -6.81
C THR A 119 4.90 -1.30 -7.26
N THR A 120 5.91 -1.79 -7.95
CA THR A 120 5.99 -3.17 -8.43
C THR A 120 7.01 -3.96 -7.61
N LEU A 121 6.68 -5.21 -7.24
CA LEU A 121 7.59 -6.15 -6.57
C LEU A 121 8.85 -6.40 -7.38
N ASN A 122 8.67 -6.63 -8.69
CA ASN A 122 9.75 -6.79 -9.64
C ASN A 122 9.66 -5.61 -10.63
N PRO A 123 10.69 -4.74 -10.71
CA PRO A 123 10.69 -3.67 -11.69
C PRO A 123 10.64 -4.28 -13.10
N VAL A 124 9.62 -3.89 -13.86
CA VAL A 124 9.51 -4.29 -15.26
C VAL A 124 10.63 -3.58 -16.01
N LYS A 125 11.56 -4.34 -16.62
CA LYS A 125 12.50 -3.74 -17.56
C LYS A 125 11.69 -3.21 -18.73
N GLU A 126 11.83 -1.92 -19.05
CA GLU A 126 11.20 -1.39 -20.25
C GLU A 126 11.64 -2.22 -21.45
N PRO A 127 10.72 -2.60 -22.34
CA PRO A 127 11.10 -3.29 -23.56
C PRO A 127 12.07 -2.39 -24.32
N LYS A 128 13.29 -2.88 -24.57
CA LYS A 128 14.24 -2.18 -25.44
C LYS A 128 13.53 -1.98 -26.78
N SER A 129 13.37 -0.72 -27.22
CA SER A 129 12.77 -0.42 -28.52
C SER A 129 13.48 -1.24 -29.59
N ILE A 130 12.72 -1.96 -30.39
CA ILE A 130 13.20 -2.90 -31.41
C ILE A 130 13.89 -2.16 -32.58
N ASP A 131 13.94 -0.83 -32.56
CA ASP A 131 14.43 0.04 -33.64
C ASP A 131 15.94 0.36 -33.62
N LYS A 132 16.74 -0.27 -32.76
CA LYS A 132 18.21 -0.10 -32.77
C LYS A 132 19.02 -1.26 -33.39
N MET A 133 18.36 -2.21 -34.05
CA MET A 133 19.03 -3.35 -34.73
C MET A 133 18.89 -3.35 -36.27
N ARG A 134 18.49 -2.24 -36.88
CA ARG A 134 18.45 -2.08 -38.35
C ARG A 134 19.24 -0.87 -38.85
N VAL A 135 20.48 -0.71 -38.38
CA VAL A 135 21.53 0.01 -39.13
C VAL A 135 22.87 -0.65 -38.79
N ALA A 136 23.23 -1.66 -39.58
CA ALA A 136 24.59 -2.11 -39.85
C ALA A 136 24.52 -3.03 -41.08
#